data_AF-A0A914M9W3-F1
#
_entry.id   AF-A0A914M9W3-F1
#
_cell.length_a   1.000
_cell.length_b   1.000
_cell.length_c   1.000
_cell.angle_alpha   90.00
_cell.angle_beta   90.00
_cell.angle_gamma   90.00
#
_symmetry.space_group_name_H-M   'P 1'
#
loop_
_entity.id
_entity.type
_entity.pdbx_description
1 polymer ?
#
loop_
_entity_poly.entity_id
_entity_poly.type
_entity_poly.pdbx_seq_one_letter_code
_entity_poly.pdbx_strand_id
1 'polypeptide(L)'
;MPSEYGIETDSVTLQRFVLNEQRKYPEATGDLTNLLTCLLTAVKAISSAVRKAGLAQLYGVAGNVNVQGEEVKKLDVLSNELMINMLKSSYTVCAMVSEEDENMIEVEVGKQGKYIVTFDPLDGSSNIDCLVSIGTIFGIFRKNSEGPIQPQDVLQPGRKMVAAGYALYGSATMVVLSTPGRVDGFTLDPSIGEFILTNPAMKVPKKGKIYSINEGYAKKWSK
;
A
#
# COMPACT_ATOMS: atom_id res chain seq x y z
N MET A 1 -26.35 -10.00 18.08
CA MET A 1 -26.45 -10.78 19.34
C MET A 1 -25.12 -11.48 19.51
N PRO A 2 -24.50 -11.49 20.70
CA PRO A 2 -23.36 -12.36 20.93
C PRO A 2 -23.81 -13.79 20.62
N SER A 3 -23.02 -14.56 19.87
CA SER A 3 -23.40 -15.93 19.58
C SER A 3 -23.52 -16.71 20.90
N GLU A 4 -24.46 -17.65 20.94
CA GLU A 4 -24.81 -18.47 22.10
C GLU A 4 -23.61 -19.21 22.72
N TYR A 5 -22.48 -19.28 21.99
CA TYR A 5 -21.24 -19.95 22.37
C TYR A 5 -20.02 -19.00 22.48
N GLY A 6 -20.19 -17.68 22.31
CA GLY A 6 -19.08 -16.72 22.30
C GLY A 6 -18.15 -16.83 21.09
N ILE A 7 -18.54 -17.61 20.07
CA ILE A 7 -17.80 -17.81 18.82
C ILE A 7 -18.34 -16.84 17.77
N GLU A 8 -17.54 -15.86 17.37
CA GLU A 8 -17.87 -14.95 16.27
C GLU A 8 -17.30 -15.52 14.97
N THR A 9 -18.17 -16.08 14.12
CA THR A 9 -17.79 -16.66 12.83
C THR A 9 -17.97 -15.68 11.66
N ASP A 10 -18.67 -14.57 11.88
CA ASP A 10 -18.96 -13.57 10.84
C ASP A 10 -17.82 -12.54 10.70
N SER A 11 -16.65 -13.01 10.28
CA SER A 11 -15.49 -12.14 10.04
C SER A 11 -15.67 -11.31 8.76
N VAL A 12 -15.39 -10.01 8.86
CA VAL A 12 -15.43 -9.10 7.71
C VAL A 12 -14.06 -9.08 7.05
N THR A 13 -13.91 -9.73 5.90
CA THR A 13 -12.69 -9.61 5.08
C THR A 13 -12.62 -8.25 4.42
N LEU A 14 -11.43 -7.80 4.06
CA LEU A 14 -11.21 -6.55 3.32
C LEU A 14 -11.97 -6.58 1.99
N GLN A 15 -11.94 -7.69 1.27
CA GLN A 15 -12.71 -7.84 0.03
C GLN A 15 -14.22 -7.66 0.26
N ARG A 16 -14.78 -8.29 1.32
CA ARG A 16 -16.18 -8.10 1.70
C ARG A 16 -16.48 -6.66 2.08
N PHE A 17 -15.56 -6.02 2.82
CA PHE A 17 -15.67 -4.62 3.21
C PHE A 17 -15.78 -3.70 2.00
N VAL A 18 -14.85 -3.81 1.05
CA VAL A 18 -14.82 -2.96 -0.16
C VAL A 18 -16.03 -3.22 -1.05
N LEU A 19 -16.46 -4.47 -1.20
CA LEU A 19 -17.69 -4.80 -1.93
C LEU A 19 -18.94 -4.19 -1.28
N ASN A 20 -19.02 -4.21 0.06
CA ASN A 20 -20.12 -3.58 0.78
C ASN A 20 -20.11 -2.06 0.65
N GLU A 21 -18.93 -1.42 0.65
CA GLU A 21 -18.80 0.01 0.39
C GLU A 21 -19.18 0.36 -1.05
N GLN A 22 -18.73 -0.41 -2.04
CA GLN A 22 -19.09 -0.21 -3.45
C GLN A 22 -20.61 -0.20 -3.66
N ARG A 23 -21.34 -1.11 -3.02
CA ARG A 23 -22.81 -1.21 -3.13
C ARG A 23 -23.56 0.05 -2.70
N LYS A 24 -22.93 0.94 -1.93
CA LYS A 24 -23.53 2.23 -1.51
C LYS A 24 -23.49 3.29 -2.61
N TYR A 25 -22.74 3.06 -3.69
CA TYR A 25 -22.53 4.00 -4.79
C TYR A 25 -23.03 3.37 -6.10
N PRO A 26 -24.26 3.67 -6.56
CA PRO A 26 -24.83 3.08 -7.77
C PRO A 26 -24.00 3.28 -9.04
N GLU A 27 -23.21 4.36 -9.11
CA GLU A 27 -22.30 4.70 -10.21
C GLU A 27 -20.97 3.94 -10.19
N ALA A 28 -20.68 3.17 -9.12
CA ALA A 28 -19.42 2.49 -8.96
C ALA A 28 -19.34 1.23 -9.85
N THR A 29 -18.46 1.28 -10.85
CA THR A 29 -18.22 0.19 -11.81
C THR A 29 -17.53 -1.05 -11.23
N GLY A 30 -16.91 -0.92 -10.05
CA GLY A 30 -16.10 -1.97 -9.43
C GLY A 30 -14.60 -1.88 -9.70
N ASP A 31 -14.16 -0.92 -10.51
CA ASP A 31 -12.74 -0.78 -10.87
C ASP A 31 -11.85 -0.55 -9.62
N LEU A 32 -12.32 0.26 -8.66
CA LEU A 32 -11.56 0.51 -7.43
C LEU A 32 -11.47 -0.77 -6.57
N THR A 33 -12.52 -1.57 -6.56
CA THR A 33 -12.55 -2.86 -5.86
C THR A 33 -11.52 -3.83 -6.46
N ASN A 34 -11.45 -3.89 -7.79
CA ASN A 34 -10.47 -4.72 -8.48
C ASN A 34 -9.04 -4.21 -8.23
N LEU A 35 -8.82 -2.89 -8.31
CA LEU A 35 -7.55 -2.26 -8.01
C LEU A 35 -7.04 -2.64 -6.61
N LEU A 36 -7.88 -2.45 -5.59
CA LEU A 36 -7.54 -2.80 -4.21
C LEU A 36 -7.26 -4.30 -4.07
N THR A 37 -8.00 -5.16 -4.75
CA THR A 37 -7.77 -6.62 -4.73
C THR A 37 -6.39 -6.99 -5.28
N CYS A 38 -5.99 -6.41 -6.42
CA CYS A 38 -4.66 -6.61 -7.00
C CYS A 38 -3.55 -6.06 -6.08
N LEU A 39 -3.74 -4.86 -5.54
CA LEU A 39 -2.80 -4.24 -4.60
C LEU A 39 -2.60 -5.13 -3.36
N LEU A 40 -3.66 -5.66 -2.77
CA LEU A 40 -3.57 -6.53 -1.59
C LEU A 40 -2.92 -7.87 -1.90
N THR A 41 -3.06 -8.35 -3.14
CA THR A 41 -2.34 -9.54 -3.60
C THR A 41 -0.83 -9.28 -3.64
N ALA A 42 -0.40 -8.12 -4.13
CA ALA A 42 0.99 -7.70 -4.05
C ALA A 42 1.48 -7.60 -2.59
N VAL A 43 0.69 -6.99 -1.71
CA VAL A 43 1.02 -6.89 -0.27
C VAL A 43 1.20 -8.29 0.36
N LYS A 44 0.33 -9.26 0.04
CA LYS A 44 0.50 -10.65 0.54
C LYS A 44 1.79 -11.28 0.03
N ALA A 45 2.12 -11.08 -1.24
CA ALA A 45 3.34 -11.61 -1.84
C ALA A 45 4.60 -11.00 -1.21
N ILE A 46 4.64 -9.67 -1.09
CA ILE A 46 5.74 -8.94 -0.41
C ILE A 46 5.86 -9.42 1.03
N SER A 47 4.73 -9.52 1.74
CA SER A 47 4.74 -9.96 3.12
C SER A 47 5.27 -11.39 3.32
N SER A 48 5.01 -12.30 2.38
CA SER A 48 5.61 -13.63 2.36
C SER A 48 7.11 -13.57 2.07
N ALA A 49 7.55 -12.70 1.15
CA ALA A 49 8.97 -12.53 0.83
C ALA A 49 9.76 -11.95 2.00
N VAL A 50 9.27 -10.88 2.64
CA VAL A 50 9.87 -10.24 3.82
C VAL A 50 10.07 -11.26 4.94
N ARG A 51 9.07 -12.09 5.24
CA ARG A 51 9.17 -13.13 6.29
C ARG A 51 10.19 -14.24 6.01
N LYS A 52 10.58 -14.42 4.74
CA LYS A 52 11.52 -15.46 4.30
C LYS A 52 12.85 -14.89 3.84
N ALA A 53 13.07 -13.57 3.98
CA ALA A 53 14.18 -12.89 3.35
C ALA A 53 15.55 -13.44 3.75
N GLY A 54 15.74 -13.80 5.02
CA GLY A 54 16.97 -14.43 5.50
C GLY A 54 17.20 -15.86 5.04
N LEU A 55 16.13 -16.60 4.78
CA LEU A 55 16.22 -17.98 4.28
C LEU A 55 16.45 -18.02 2.77
N ALA A 56 15.84 -17.08 2.05
CA ALA A 56 15.90 -17.00 0.59
C ALA A 56 17.09 -16.20 0.06
N GLN A 57 18.05 -15.81 0.92
CA GLN A 57 19.20 -14.94 0.57
C GLN A 57 18.77 -13.65 -0.15
N LEU A 58 17.60 -13.13 0.23
CA LEU A 58 17.07 -11.86 -0.26
C LEU A 58 17.69 -10.66 0.47
N TYR A 59 18.49 -10.90 1.51
CA TYR A 59 19.35 -9.88 2.10
C TYR A 59 20.56 -9.61 1.21
N GLY A 60 20.87 -8.33 1.03
CA GLY A 60 22.02 -7.87 0.27
C GLY A 60 21.68 -6.92 -0.88
N VAL A 61 22.74 -6.28 -1.36
CA VAL A 61 22.71 -5.29 -2.45
C VAL A 61 22.36 -5.99 -3.77
N ALA A 62 21.47 -5.39 -4.55
CA ALA A 62 21.19 -5.78 -5.93
C ALA A 62 22.30 -5.36 -6.91
N GLY A 63 23.36 -4.72 -6.40
CA GLY A 63 24.50 -4.21 -7.17
C GLY A 63 24.29 -2.84 -7.83
N ASN A 64 23.11 -2.22 -7.65
CA ASN A 64 22.73 -0.94 -8.25
C ASN A 64 22.52 0.13 -7.16
N VAL A 65 22.73 1.40 -7.53
CA VAL A 65 22.42 2.58 -6.70
C VAL A 65 21.16 3.23 -7.29
N ASN A 66 20.14 3.53 -6.47
CA ASN A 66 18.90 4.14 -6.94
C ASN A 66 19.07 5.63 -7.27
N VAL A 67 18.01 6.25 -7.82
CA VAL A 67 17.97 7.69 -8.19
C VAL A 67 18.15 8.64 -6.99
N GLN A 68 18.02 8.13 -5.77
CA GLN A 68 18.18 8.86 -4.52
C GLN A 68 19.58 8.67 -3.89
N GLY A 69 20.44 7.87 -4.53
CA GLY A 69 21.81 7.61 -4.08
C GLY A 69 21.94 6.51 -3.02
N GLU A 70 20.92 5.69 -2.83
CA GLU A 70 20.92 4.58 -1.86
C GLU A 70 21.25 3.24 -2.53
N GLU A 71 21.86 2.32 -1.76
CA GLU A 71 22.14 0.96 -2.21
C GLU A 71 20.83 0.17 -2.36
N VAL A 72 20.49 -0.20 -3.60
CA VAL A 72 19.25 -0.94 -3.90
C VAL A 72 19.31 -2.31 -3.24
N LYS A 73 18.35 -2.65 -2.38
CA LYS A 73 18.25 -4.00 -1.81
C LYS A 73 17.41 -4.89 -2.72
N LYS A 74 17.71 -6.19 -2.75
CA LYS A 74 16.95 -7.14 -3.59
C LYS A 74 15.45 -7.17 -3.27
N LEU A 75 15.09 -6.95 -2.01
CA LEU A 75 13.69 -6.87 -1.60
C LEU A 75 12.98 -5.64 -2.14
N ASP A 76 13.68 -4.52 -2.33
CA ASP A 76 13.12 -3.31 -2.93
C ASP A 76 12.73 -3.58 -4.39
N VAL A 77 13.66 -4.15 -5.16
CA VAL A 77 13.43 -4.57 -6.56
C VAL A 77 12.25 -5.55 -6.65
N LEU A 78 12.23 -6.58 -5.81
CA LEU A 78 11.17 -7.58 -5.78
C LEU A 78 9.81 -6.93 -5.47
N SER A 79 9.76 -6.05 -4.47
CA SER A 79 8.53 -5.40 -4.03
C SER A 79 8.00 -4.46 -5.11
N ASN A 80 8.91 -3.72 -5.77
CA ASN A 80 8.57 -2.85 -6.88
C ASN A 80 7.98 -3.64 -8.06
N GLU A 81 8.66 -4.71 -8.50
CA GLU A 81 8.18 -5.56 -9.59
C GLU A 81 6.82 -6.20 -9.28
N LEU A 82 6.61 -6.69 -8.05
CA LEU A 82 5.33 -7.25 -7.62
C LEU A 82 4.21 -6.20 -7.68
N MET A 83 4.45 -4.99 -7.17
CA MET A 83 3.48 -3.89 -7.22
C MET A 83 3.14 -3.54 -8.67
N ILE A 84 4.15 -3.29 -9.51
CA ILE A 84 3.97 -2.92 -10.93
C ILE A 84 3.15 -3.99 -11.67
N ASN A 85 3.52 -5.26 -11.53
CA ASN A 85 2.88 -6.34 -12.26
C ASN A 85 1.43 -6.56 -11.81
N MET A 86 1.16 -6.51 -10.50
CA MET A 86 -0.19 -6.67 -9.96
C MET A 86 -1.09 -5.48 -10.32
N LEU A 87 -0.56 -4.25 -10.28
CA LEU A 87 -1.32 -3.05 -10.65
C LEU A 87 -1.61 -2.99 -12.15
N LYS A 88 -0.64 -3.33 -13.01
CA LYS A 88 -0.85 -3.43 -14.48
C LYS A 88 -1.90 -4.48 -14.84
N SER A 89 -1.86 -5.65 -14.19
CA SER A 89 -2.82 -6.74 -14.45
C SER A 89 -4.23 -6.46 -13.91
N SER A 90 -4.44 -5.37 -13.17
CA SER A 90 -5.77 -4.96 -12.72
C SER A 90 -6.66 -4.38 -13.83
N TYR A 91 -6.09 -3.93 -14.95
CA TYR A 91 -6.79 -3.18 -16.01
C TYR A 91 -7.51 -1.91 -15.52
N THR A 92 -7.15 -1.42 -14.34
CA THR A 92 -7.82 -0.28 -13.68
C THR A 92 -6.92 0.95 -13.56
N VAL A 93 -5.63 0.79 -13.83
CA VAL A 93 -4.59 1.81 -13.68
C VAL A 93 -4.13 2.29 -15.06
N CYS A 94 -3.94 3.59 -15.24
CA CYS A 94 -3.34 4.16 -16.45
C CYS A 94 -1.87 4.56 -16.26
N ALA A 95 -1.46 4.90 -15.03
CA ALA A 95 -0.06 5.15 -14.70
C ALA A 95 0.26 4.85 -13.25
N MET A 96 1.54 4.62 -13.00
CA MET A 96 2.11 4.43 -11.68
C MET A 96 3.32 5.33 -11.46
N VAL A 97 3.53 5.71 -10.21
CA VAL A 97 4.75 6.40 -9.75
C VAL A 97 5.28 5.59 -8.58
N SER A 98 6.49 5.05 -8.74
CA SER A 98 7.19 4.30 -7.71
C SER A 98 8.33 5.15 -7.15
N GLU A 99 8.65 4.96 -5.88
CA GLU A 99 9.86 5.52 -5.25
C GLU A 99 11.16 4.97 -5.90
N GLU A 100 11.08 3.76 -6.47
CA GLU A 100 12.21 3.02 -7.08
C GLU A 100 12.42 3.30 -8.58
N ASP A 101 11.52 4.03 -9.24
CA ASP A 101 11.59 4.32 -10.67
C ASP A 101 11.74 5.83 -10.92
N GLU A 102 12.74 6.21 -11.73
CA GLU A 102 13.02 7.63 -12.06
C GLU A 102 11.84 8.30 -12.77
N ASN A 103 11.18 7.53 -13.64
CA ASN A 103 10.14 8.03 -14.53
C ASN A 103 8.80 7.36 -14.18
N MET A 104 7.72 8.10 -14.42
CA MET A 104 6.38 7.53 -14.36
C MET A 104 6.25 6.31 -15.28
N ILE A 105 5.61 5.26 -14.78
CA ILE A 105 5.32 4.05 -15.54
C ILE A 105 3.94 4.20 -16.16
N GLU A 106 3.88 4.47 -17.45
CA GLU A 106 2.63 4.43 -18.21
C GLU A 106 2.22 2.98 -18.50
N VAL A 107 0.94 2.66 -18.29
CA VAL A 107 0.36 1.35 -18.61
C VAL A 107 0.05 1.29 -20.11
N GLU A 108 0.25 0.13 -20.75
CA GLU A 108 0.00 -0.01 -22.18
C GLU A 108 -1.48 0.31 -22.51
N VAL A 109 -1.75 1.03 -23.61
CA VAL A 109 -3.08 1.58 -23.96
C VAL A 109 -4.21 0.55 -23.85
N GLY A 110 -3.98 -0.71 -24.25
CA GLY A 110 -4.99 -1.78 -24.18
C GLY A 110 -5.28 -2.33 -22.78
N LYS A 111 -4.53 -1.89 -21.76
CA LYS A 111 -4.66 -2.29 -20.35
C LYS A 111 -4.95 -1.11 -19.43
N GLN A 112 -5.13 0.10 -19.96
CA GLN A 112 -5.34 1.29 -19.16
C GLN A 112 -6.73 1.30 -18.52
N GLY A 113 -6.77 1.68 -17.25
CA GLY A 113 -8.00 2.11 -16.58
C GLY A 113 -7.99 3.59 -16.23
N LYS A 114 -8.74 3.97 -15.19
CA LYS A 114 -8.99 5.38 -14.82
C LYS A 114 -8.22 5.87 -13.59
N TYR A 115 -7.41 5.01 -12.98
CA TYR A 115 -6.68 5.33 -11.75
C TYR A 115 -5.18 5.54 -12.00
N ILE A 116 -4.60 6.35 -11.15
CA ILE A 116 -3.15 6.56 -11.04
C ILE A 116 -2.76 6.13 -9.64
N VAL A 117 -1.70 5.33 -9.52
CA VAL A 117 -1.23 4.81 -8.24
C VAL A 117 0.18 5.30 -7.96
N THR A 118 0.35 6.02 -6.87
CA THR A 118 1.66 6.40 -6.34
C THR A 118 1.99 5.45 -5.20
N PHE A 119 3.19 4.88 -5.15
CA PHE A 119 3.55 3.96 -4.07
C PHE A 119 5.03 4.01 -3.72
N ASP A 120 5.30 3.71 -2.46
CA ASP A 120 6.60 3.28 -1.97
C ASP A 120 6.48 1.76 -1.75
N PRO A 121 7.17 0.93 -2.56
CA PRO A 121 7.01 -0.52 -2.51
C PRO A 121 7.53 -1.10 -1.20
N LEU A 122 8.57 -0.52 -0.59
CA LEU A 122 9.20 -1.02 0.63
C LEU A 122 9.81 0.09 1.52
N ASP A 123 8.95 0.82 2.22
CA ASP A 123 9.36 1.85 3.18
C ASP A 123 10.17 1.26 4.34
N GLY A 124 11.24 1.97 4.71
CA GLY A 124 12.17 1.54 5.74
C GLY A 124 13.14 0.46 5.30
N SER A 125 13.48 0.38 4.01
CA SER A 125 14.44 -0.59 3.45
C SER A 125 15.77 -0.66 4.24
N SER A 126 16.26 0.48 4.76
CA SER A 126 17.42 0.56 5.66
C SER A 126 17.34 -0.35 6.89
N ASN A 127 16.13 -0.65 7.37
CA ASN A 127 15.85 -1.46 8.56
C ASN A 127 15.75 -2.98 8.29
N ILE A 128 15.79 -3.40 7.03
CA ILE A 128 15.61 -4.81 6.61
C ILE A 128 16.59 -5.75 7.32
N ASP A 129 17.87 -5.38 7.39
CA ASP A 129 18.94 -6.23 7.93
C ASP A 129 18.87 -6.34 9.47
N CYS A 130 18.19 -5.40 10.12
CA CYS A 130 17.96 -5.39 11.57
C CYS A 130 16.62 -6.01 11.97
N LEU A 131 15.84 -6.54 11.01
CA LEU A 131 14.53 -7.15 11.24
C LEU A 131 13.52 -6.23 11.97
N VAL A 132 13.68 -4.91 11.80
CA VAL A 132 12.72 -3.92 12.31
C VAL A 132 11.54 -3.84 11.33
N SER A 133 10.40 -3.30 11.80
CA SER A 133 9.21 -3.17 10.97
C SER A 133 9.47 -2.27 9.75
N ILE A 134 8.98 -2.74 8.61
CA ILE A 134 9.00 -2.07 7.30
C ILE A 134 7.59 -2.07 6.72
N GLY A 135 7.35 -1.39 5.61
CA GLY A 135 5.99 -1.27 5.07
C GLY A 135 5.92 -1.04 3.57
N THR A 136 4.72 -0.89 3.04
CA THR A 136 4.45 -0.43 1.68
C THR A 136 3.46 0.71 1.80
N ILE A 137 3.68 1.85 1.14
CA ILE A 137 2.79 3.01 1.19
C ILE A 137 2.15 3.17 -0.19
N PHE A 138 0.87 3.55 -0.25
CA PHE A 138 0.21 3.81 -1.52
C PHE A 138 -0.81 4.94 -1.44
N GLY A 139 -0.97 5.63 -2.56
CA GLY A 139 -1.99 6.64 -2.83
C GLY A 139 -2.65 6.37 -4.18
N ILE A 140 -3.96 6.52 -4.24
CA ILE A 140 -4.76 6.27 -5.44
C ILE A 140 -5.45 7.57 -5.83
N PHE A 141 -5.23 7.98 -7.08
CA PHE A 141 -5.85 9.14 -7.69
C PHE A 141 -6.72 8.70 -8.87
N ARG A 142 -7.72 9.52 -9.20
CA ARG A 142 -8.43 9.39 -10.47
C ARG A 142 -7.75 10.29 -11.50
N LYS A 143 -7.61 9.80 -12.74
CA LYS A 143 -7.16 10.60 -13.87
C LYS A 143 -8.18 11.73 -14.14
N ASN A 144 -7.69 12.94 -14.40
CA ASN A 144 -8.53 14.13 -14.58
C ASN A 144 -8.61 14.59 -16.04
N SER A 145 -7.65 14.22 -16.89
CA SER A 145 -7.64 14.54 -18.32
C SER A 145 -8.40 13.50 -19.16
N GLU A 146 -8.89 13.96 -20.32
CA GLU A 146 -9.30 13.08 -21.42
C GLU A 146 -8.10 12.81 -22.34
N GLY A 147 -8.10 11.66 -23.04
CA GLY A 147 -7.04 11.30 -23.99
C GLY A 147 -5.81 10.66 -23.32
N PRO A 148 -4.59 10.76 -23.90
CA PRO A 148 -3.36 10.19 -23.35
C PRO A 148 -2.98 10.80 -21.99
N ILE A 149 -2.21 10.07 -21.18
CA ILE A 149 -1.77 10.58 -19.88
C ILE A 149 -0.86 11.81 -20.04
N GLN A 150 -1.04 12.80 -19.17
CA GLN A 150 -0.21 14.00 -19.13
C GLN A 150 0.53 14.09 -17.79
N PRO A 151 1.72 14.72 -17.72
CA PRO A 151 2.46 14.90 -16.47
C PRO A 151 1.64 15.56 -15.34
N GLN A 152 0.69 16.42 -15.70
CA GLN A 152 -0.22 17.06 -14.73
C GLN A 152 -1.24 16.10 -14.09
N ASP A 153 -1.53 14.95 -14.73
CA ASP A 153 -2.44 13.95 -14.16
C ASP A 153 -1.81 13.20 -12.98
N VAL A 154 -0.49 13.08 -12.96
CA VAL A 154 0.27 12.45 -11.87
C VAL A 154 0.64 13.45 -10.77
N LEU A 155 0.86 14.72 -11.13
CA LEU A 155 1.21 15.79 -10.19
C LEU A 155 -0.03 16.44 -9.54
N GLN A 156 -0.90 15.62 -8.98
CA GLN A 156 -2.11 16.08 -8.29
C GLN A 156 -1.87 16.40 -6.81
N PRO A 157 -2.59 17.37 -6.23
CA PRO A 157 -2.50 17.63 -4.79
C PRO A 157 -3.15 16.47 -4.01
N GLY A 158 -2.55 16.07 -2.88
CA GLY A 158 -3.00 14.91 -2.08
C GLY A 158 -4.48 14.93 -1.65
N ARG A 159 -5.11 16.11 -1.56
CA ARG A 159 -6.57 16.26 -1.35
C ARG A 159 -7.45 15.63 -2.43
N LYS A 160 -6.86 15.24 -3.57
CA LYS A 160 -7.53 14.57 -4.70
C LYS A 160 -7.44 13.05 -4.65
N MET A 161 -6.75 12.47 -3.66
CA MET A 161 -6.72 11.02 -3.47
C MET A 161 -8.13 10.49 -3.23
N VAL A 162 -8.47 9.40 -3.93
CA VAL A 162 -9.74 8.68 -3.76
C VAL A 162 -9.62 7.57 -2.71
N ALA A 163 -8.41 7.07 -2.52
CA ALA A 163 -8.04 6.16 -1.44
C ALA A 163 -6.53 6.27 -1.19
N ALA A 164 -6.10 5.96 0.03
CA ALA A 164 -4.69 5.88 0.38
C ALA A 164 -4.51 4.89 1.52
N GLY A 165 -3.30 4.43 1.75
CA GLY A 165 -3.05 3.51 2.83
C GLY A 165 -1.62 3.07 2.92
N TYR A 166 -1.39 2.15 3.84
CA TYR A 166 -0.11 1.48 3.96
C TYR A 166 -0.31 0.04 4.44
N ALA A 167 0.61 -0.83 4.03
CA ALA A 167 0.83 -2.12 4.65
C ALA A 167 1.98 -2.02 5.64
N LEU A 168 1.84 -2.63 6.80
CA LEU A 168 2.87 -2.75 7.82
C LEU A 168 3.29 -4.22 7.92
N TYR A 169 4.57 -4.48 7.72
CA TYR A 169 5.20 -5.79 7.86
C TYR A 169 5.94 -5.85 9.22
N GLY A 170 5.18 -5.85 10.30
CA GLY A 170 5.70 -5.96 11.66
C GLY A 170 5.61 -7.38 12.20
N SER A 171 5.39 -7.49 13.52
CA SER A 171 5.09 -8.77 14.18
C SER A 171 3.88 -9.49 13.56
N ALA A 172 2.89 -8.72 13.09
CA ALA A 172 1.81 -9.15 12.22
C ALA A 172 1.79 -8.27 10.96
N THR A 173 1.19 -8.77 9.88
CA THR A 173 0.92 -7.93 8.70
C THR A 173 -0.41 -7.24 8.86
N MET A 174 -0.39 -5.92 8.71
CA MET A 174 -1.61 -5.11 8.73
C MET A 174 -1.69 -4.26 7.48
N VAL A 175 -2.90 -3.98 7.02
CA VAL A 175 -3.18 -2.95 6.02
C VAL A 175 -4.09 -1.91 6.68
N VAL A 176 -3.69 -0.65 6.61
CA VAL A 176 -4.54 0.48 6.99
C VAL A 176 -4.99 1.16 5.72
N LEU A 177 -6.31 1.21 5.51
CA LEU A 177 -6.94 1.78 4.33
C LEU A 177 -7.75 3.01 4.73
N SER A 178 -7.48 4.13 4.06
CA SER A 178 -8.22 5.37 4.14
C SER A 178 -9.08 5.54 2.89
N THR A 179 -10.37 5.75 3.11
CA THR A 179 -11.35 6.13 2.09
C THR A 179 -12.09 7.39 2.57
N PRO A 180 -12.88 8.08 1.72
CA PRO A 180 -13.55 9.31 2.13
C PRO A 180 -14.32 9.18 3.44
N GLY A 181 -13.85 9.88 4.48
CA GLY A 181 -14.49 9.95 5.79
C GLY A 181 -14.21 8.80 6.76
N ARG A 182 -13.39 7.81 6.41
CA ARG A 182 -13.09 6.68 7.30
C ARG A 182 -11.67 6.12 7.09
N VAL A 183 -11.11 5.60 8.19
CA VAL A 183 -9.87 4.83 8.20
C VAL A 183 -10.15 3.50 8.89
N ASP A 184 -9.76 2.39 8.27
CA ASP A 184 -9.97 1.04 8.80
C ASP A 184 -8.67 0.24 8.72
N GLY A 185 -8.39 -0.53 9.77
CA GLY A 185 -7.24 -1.42 9.86
C GLY A 185 -7.66 -2.88 9.73
N PHE A 186 -6.92 -3.62 8.91
CA PHE A 186 -7.13 -5.02 8.62
C PHE A 186 -5.87 -5.81 8.94
N THR A 187 -5.99 -6.93 9.63
CA THR A 187 -4.87 -7.81 9.94
C THR A 187 -4.92 -9.05 9.03
N LEU A 188 -3.77 -9.42 8.47
CA LEU A 188 -3.65 -10.63 7.67
C LEU A 188 -3.74 -11.86 8.57
N ASP A 189 -4.68 -12.75 8.28
CA ASP A 189 -4.64 -14.13 8.75
C ASP A 189 -3.79 -14.95 7.76
N PRO A 190 -2.58 -15.39 8.15
CA PRO A 190 -1.69 -16.11 7.25
C PRO A 190 -2.17 -17.54 6.96
N SER A 191 -3.08 -18.10 7.77
CA SER A 191 -3.57 -19.48 7.59
C SER A 191 -4.51 -19.61 6.40
N ILE A 192 -5.30 -18.56 6.13
CA ILE A 192 -6.26 -18.50 5.02
C ILE A 192 -5.88 -17.48 3.95
N GLY A 193 -4.90 -16.60 4.23
CA GLY A 193 -4.43 -15.59 3.28
C GLY A 193 -5.40 -14.42 3.08
N GLU A 194 -6.18 -14.07 4.12
CA GLU A 194 -7.21 -13.03 4.08
C GLU A 194 -6.94 -11.91 5.07
N PHE A 195 -7.24 -10.67 4.67
CA PHE A 195 -7.19 -9.51 5.55
C PHE A 195 -8.53 -9.36 6.26
N ILE A 196 -8.52 -9.48 7.60
CA ILE A 196 -9.71 -9.40 8.44
C ILE A 196 -9.78 -8.02 9.09
N LEU A 197 -10.96 -7.39 9.10
CA LEU A 197 -11.20 -6.12 9.77
C LEU A 197 -11.01 -6.28 11.28
N THR A 198 -9.97 -5.66 11.82
CA THR A 198 -9.61 -5.75 13.25
C THR A 198 -9.68 -4.40 13.94
N ASN A 199 -9.54 -3.30 13.21
CA ASN A 199 -9.58 -1.94 13.73
C ASN A 199 -10.54 -1.06 12.90
N PRO A 200 -11.86 -1.16 13.13
CA PRO A 200 -12.83 -0.34 12.40
C PRO A 200 -12.79 1.13 12.84
N ALA A 201 -12.99 2.04 11.88
CA ALA A 201 -13.16 3.48 12.10
C ALA A 201 -12.11 4.11 13.03
N MET A 202 -10.84 3.83 12.76
CA MET A 202 -9.69 4.31 13.51
C MET A 202 -9.70 5.84 13.64
N LYS A 203 -9.39 6.33 14.86
CA LYS A 203 -9.24 7.76 15.15
C LYS A 203 -8.01 7.97 16.02
N VAL A 204 -7.21 8.97 15.68
CA VAL A 204 -6.10 9.42 16.54
C VAL A 204 -6.70 10.09 17.78
N PRO A 205 -6.19 9.82 18.99
CA PRO A 205 -6.64 10.50 20.21
C PRO A 205 -6.32 12.00 20.14
N LYS A 206 -7.14 12.84 20.79
CA LYS A 206 -6.97 14.30 20.80
C LYS A 206 -5.61 14.77 21.32
N LYS A 207 -4.96 13.99 22.19
CA LYS A 207 -3.64 14.29 22.75
C LYS A 207 -2.84 13.00 22.92
N GLY A 208 -1.65 12.96 22.31
CA GLY A 208 -0.67 11.89 22.47
C GLY A 208 0.25 12.11 23.68
N LYS A 209 1.08 11.09 23.98
CA LYS A 209 2.14 11.14 25.00
C LYS A 209 3.53 10.80 24.46
N ILE A 210 3.64 10.60 23.14
CA ILE A 210 4.84 10.12 22.46
C ILE A 210 5.17 11.13 21.37
N TYR A 211 6.44 11.48 21.22
CA TYR A 211 6.99 12.15 20.04
C TYR A 211 7.93 11.17 19.33
N SER A 212 8.05 11.30 18.01
CA SER A 212 8.91 10.44 17.18
C SER A 212 9.72 11.33 16.27
N ILE A 213 11.02 11.42 16.53
CA ILE A 213 11.97 12.24 15.77
C ILE A 213 13.38 11.66 15.93
N ASN A 214 14.25 11.87 14.95
CA ASN A 214 15.67 11.55 15.08
C ASN A 214 16.43 12.69 15.77
N GLU A 215 16.61 12.60 17.09
CA GLU A 215 17.32 13.61 17.91
C GLU A 215 18.80 13.81 17.54
N GLY A 216 19.41 12.90 16.76
CA GLY A 216 20.76 13.10 16.23
C GLY A 216 20.90 14.35 15.37
N TYR A 217 19.80 14.86 14.82
CA TYR A 217 19.76 16.09 14.03
C TYR A 217 19.46 17.37 14.84
N ALA A 218 19.39 17.30 16.17
CA ALA A 218 19.01 18.44 17.02
C ALA A 218 19.79 19.74 16.73
N LYS A 219 21.08 19.64 16.38
CA LYS A 219 21.92 20.80 16.05
C LYS A 219 21.52 21.52 14.74
N LYS A 220 20.82 20.84 13.84
CA LYS A 220 20.39 21.36 12.52
C LYS A 220 18.96 21.87 12.51
N TRP A 221 18.19 21.66 13.57
CA TRP A 221 16.79 22.08 13.61
C TRP A 221 16.67 23.60 13.64
N SER A 222 15.66 24.12 12.95
CA SER A 222 15.27 25.51 13.08
C SER A 222 14.96 25.81 14.54
N LYS A 223 15.53 26.90 15.05
CA LYS A 223 15.16 27.43 16.37
C LYS A 223 13.75 27.98 16.35
#